data_AF-A0A417WYN9-F1
#
_entry.id   AF-A0A417WYN9-F1
#
_cell.length_a   1.000
_cell.length_b   1.000
_cell.length_c   1.000
_cell.angle_alpha   90.00
_cell.angle_beta   90.00
_cell.angle_gamma   90.00
#
_symmetry.space_group_name_H-M   'P 1'
#
loop_
_entity.id
_entity.type
_entity.pdbx_description
1 polymer ?
#
loop_
_entity_poly.entity_id
_entity_poly.type
_entity_poly.pdbx_seq_one_letter_code
_entity_poly.pdbx_strand_id
1 'polypeptide(L)'
;MKDSFAPVFPAKLWKRKKEEVMIKRKELQKKSLAAVMAASMTMSLLPGTALADATSGVLADGTYESTAHVTRTAEDDEDENAWDEYDVNVKITVADGKFSDIAVTPGSGYNTENATYFKKAATNSKGFKTKLLGKDATIENIEGWDIVSGATRTSNAVKTAALAATQKATPTPEAVDTTALEKAIADAEALKEADYTADSWKAVQTALTAAKSALSAKESQSAVDTAKDALNTAVKGLVKAPTPTATRQQRQPQPQRRPRPRLQLSRWLTF
;
A
#
# COMPACT_ATOMS: atom_id res chain seq x y z
N MET A 1 5.33 -59.65 -39.28
CA MET A 1 4.30 -58.60 -39.35
C MET A 1 3.93 -58.25 -37.92
N LYS A 2 4.33 -57.06 -37.45
CA LYS A 2 3.95 -56.52 -36.13
C LYS A 2 3.03 -55.34 -36.43
N ASP A 3 1.72 -55.60 -36.42
CA ASP A 3 0.71 -54.57 -36.58
C ASP A 3 0.64 -53.77 -35.28
N SER A 4 1.26 -52.59 -35.30
CA SER A 4 1.14 -51.59 -34.24
C SER A 4 -0.26 -50.97 -34.30
N PHE A 5 -1.20 -51.56 -33.56
CA PHE A 5 -2.53 -51.01 -33.33
C PHE A 5 -2.39 -49.79 -32.39
N ALA A 6 -2.11 -48.62 -32.96
CA ALA A 6 -2.27 -47.36 -32.24
C ALA A 6 -3.77 -47.18 -31.94
N PRO A 7 -4.19 -46.99 -30.67
CA PRO A 7 -5.60 -46.83 -30.35
C PRO A 7 -6.09 -45.52 -30.97
N VAL A 8 -6.91 -45.64 -32.02
CA VAL A 8 -7.67 -44.52 -32.59
C VAL A 8 -8.72 -44.10 -31.57
N PHE A 9 -8.33 -43.28 -30.61
CA PHE A 9 -9.26 -42.64 -29.70
C PHE A 9 -10.05 -41.60 -30.50
N PRO A 10 -11.40 -41.66 -30.52
CA PRO A 10 -12.19 -40.75 -31.33
C PRO A 10 -11.93 -39.30 -30.86
N ALA A 11 -11.65 -38.37 -31.77
CA ALA A 11 -11.28 -36.98 -31.49
C ALA A 11 -12.23 -36.26 -30.50
N LYS A 12 -13.50 -36.69 -30.45
CA LYS A 12 -14.50 -36.22 -29.47
C LYS A 12 -14.14 -36.55 -28.01
N LEU A 13 -13.45 -37.66 -27.77
CA LEU A 13 -13.03 -38.10 -26.43
C LEU A 13 -11.83 -37.30 -25.94
N TRP A 14 -10.89 -36.95 -26.83
CA TRP A 14 -9.73 -36.11 -26.49
C TRP A 14 -10.16 -34.67 -26.16
N LYS A 15 -11.11 -34.13 -26.92
CA LYS A 15 -11.68 -32.81 -26.65
C LYS A 15 -12.41 -32.75 -25.31
N ARG A 16 -13.26 -33.75 -25.01
CA ARG A 16 -13.91 -33.89 -23.70
C ARG A 16 -12.92 -34.05 -22.56
N LYS A 17 -11.90 -34.89 -22.72
CA LYS A 17 -10.86 -35.09 -21.68
C LYS A 17 -10.03 -33.82 -21.45
N LYS A 18 -9.73 -33.06 -22.52
CA LYS A 18 -9.05 -31.76 -22.43
C LYS A 18 -9.93 -30.70 -21.73
N GLU A 19 -11.22 -30.65 -22.06
CA GLU A 19 -12.20 -29.78 -21.39
C GLU A 19 -12.37 -30.15 -19.91
N GLU A 20 -12.48 -31.43 -19.57
CA GLU A 20 -12.56 -31.91 -18.19
C GLU A 20 -11.31 -31.57 -17.37
N VAL A 21 -10.12 -31.72 -17.95
CA VAL A 21 -8.85 -31.33 -17.29
C VAL A 21 -8.80 -29.82 -17.08
N MET A 22 -9.24 -29.03 -18.06
CA MET A 22 -9.32 -27.57 -17.96
C MET A 22 -10.32 -27.13 -16.89
N ILE A 23 -11.50 -27.77 -16.83
CA ILE A 23 -12.52 -27.48 -15.81
C ILE A 23 -12.01 -27.88 -14.43
N LYS A 24 -11.41 -29.07 -14.27
CA LYS A 24 -10.81 -29.48 -13.00
C LYS A 24 -9.70 -28.54 -12.56
N ARG A 25 -8.84 -28.06 -13.47
CA ARG A 25 -7.80 -27.08 -13.15
C ARG A 25 -8.40 -25.74 -12.73
N LYS A 26 -9.41 -25.24 -13.45
CA LYS A 26 -10.14 -24.01 -13.08
C LYS A 26 -10.85 -24.16 -11.74
N GLU A 27 -11.47 -25.31 -11.46
CA GLU A 27 -12.09 -25.63 -10.18
C GLU A 27 -11.06 -25.79 -9.06
N LEU A 28 -9.90 -26.40 -9.32
CA LEU A 28 -8.82 -26.49 -8.33
C LEU A 28 -8.24 -25.10 -8.03
N GLN A 29 -8.07 -24.25 -9.04
CA GLN A 29 -7.64 -22.87 -8.84
C GLN A 29 -8.68 -22.03 -8.10
N LYS A 30 -9.98 -22.20 -8.42
CA LYS A 30 -11.07 -21.55 -7.68
C LYS A 30 -11.17 -22.06 -6.24
N LYS A 31 -11.00 -23.37 -6.02
CA LYS A 31 -11.03 -23.98 -4.68
C LYS A 31 -9.79 -23.66 -3.86
N SER A 32 -8.61 -23.55 -4.48
CA SER A 32 -7.40 -23.06 -3.81
C SER A 32 -7.51 -21.58 -3.47
N LEU A 33 -8.11 -20.77 -4.36
CA LEU A 33 -8.41 -19.36 -4.09
C LEU A 33 -9.43 -19.21 -2.94
N ALA A 34 -10.49 -20.03 -2.93
CA ALA A 34 -11.47 -20.07 -1.85
C ALA A 34 -10.89 -20.61 -0.53
N ALA A 35 -9.95 -21.56 -0.58
CA ALA A 35 -9.27 -22.09 0.60
C ALA A 35 -8.29 -21.06 1.20
N VAL A 36 -7.61 -20.26 0.37
CA VAL A 36 -6.79 -19.12 0.82
C VAL A 36 -7.67 -18.04 1.45
N MET A 37 -8.84 -17.76 0.86
CA MET A 37 -9.83 -16.83 1.44
C MET A 37 -10.39 -17.35 2.79
N ALA A 38 -10.62 -18.66 2.93
CA ALA A 38 -11.14 -19.25 4.16
C ALA A 38 -10.08 -19.34 5.28
N ALA A 39 -8.81 -19.57 4.94
CA ALA A 39 -7.72 -19.59 5.91
C ALA A 39 -7.40 -18.20 6.51
N SER A 40 -7.86 -17.11 5.89
CA SER A 40 -7.66 -15.74 6.39
C SER A 40 -8.73 -15.27 7.39
N MET A 41 -9.82 -16.04 7.61
CA MET A 41 -10.94 -15.63 8.48
C MET A 41 -10.86 -16.12 9.94
N THR A 42 -9.77 -16.77 10.37
CA THR A 42 -9.62 -17.24 11.76
C THR A 42 -8.39 -16.69 12.49
N MET A 43 -7.84 -15.55 12.06
CA MET A 43 -6.82 -14.86 12.86
C MET A 43 -7.48 -13.92 13.88
N SER A 44 -7.67 -14.51 15.06
CA SER A 44 -7.98 -13.88 16.33
C SER A 44 -7.12 -12.62 16.60
N LEU A 45 -7.76 -11.64 17.25
CA LEU A 45 -7.24 -10.38 17.79
C LEU A 45 -5.72 -10.36 18.08
N LEU A 46 -4.96 -9.65 17.25
CA LEU A 46 -3.83 -8.84 17.72
C LEU A 46 -3.93 -7.45 17.07
N PRO A 47 -3.73 -6.36 17.82
CA PRO A 47 -3.72 -5.01 17.26
C PRO A 47 -2.39 -4.78 16.54
N GLY A 48 -2.42 -4.58 15.21
CA GLY A 48 -1.26 -4.07 14.47
C GLY A 48 -0.91 -4.74 13.14
N THR A 49 -1.80 -5.49 12.50
CA THR A 49 -1.60 -5.86 11.09
C THR A 49 -2.55 -5.06 10.22
N ALA A 50 -1.98 -4.17 9.41
CA ALA A 50 -2.54 -3.67 8.17
C ALA A 50 -3.36 -4.76 7.50
N LEU A 51 -4.68 -4.68 7.66
CA LEU A 51 -5.58 -5.50 6.88
C LEU A 51 -5.33 -5.06 5.44
N ALA A 52 -4.88 -5.97 4.59
CA ALA A 52 -5.19 -5.86 3.18
C ALA A 52 -6.69 -5.56 3.10
N ASP A 53 -7.05 -4.36 2.64
CA ASP A 53 -8.44 -4.02 2.35
C ASP A 53 -8.88 -4.91 1.19
N ALA A 54 -9.27 -6.14 1.53
CA ALA A 54 -9.76 -7.16 0.62
C ALA A 54 -11.09 -6.76 -0.04
N THR A 55 -11.59 -5.55 0.24
CA THR A 55 -12.74 -4.94 -0.42
C THR A 55 -12.39 -4.38 -1.80
N SER A 56 -11.11 -4.08 -2.10
CA SER A 56 -10.72 -3.38 -3.35
C SER A 56 -10.03 -4.24 -4.43
N GLY A 57 -9.53 -5.43 -4.10
CA GLY A 57 -8.78 -6.28 -5.05
C GLY A 57 -7.35 -5.80 -5.37
N VAL A 58 -6.86 -4.80 -4.64
CA VAL A 58 -5.49 -4.27 -4.71
C VAL A 58 -4.55 -5.09 -3.84
N LEU A 59 -3.34 -5.36 -4.35
CA LEU A 59 -2.27 -6.06 -3.64
C LEU A 59 -1.77 -5.22 -2.46
N ALA A 60 -1.35 -5.90 -1.39
CA ALA A 60 -0.74 -5.25 -0.25
C ALA A 60 0.61 -4.60 -0.63
N ASP A 61 0.98 -3.55 0.08
CA ASP A 61 2.27 -2.90 -0.12
C ASP A 61 3.42 -3.86 0.22
N GLY A 62 4.48 -3.80 -0.58
CA GLY A 62 5.62 -4.69 -0.48
C GLY A 62 6.15 -5.16 -1.83
N THR A 63 7.18 -5.99 -1.74
CA THR A 63 7.84 -6.59 -2.90
C THR A 63 7.36 -8.02 -3.13
N TYR A 64 6.98 -8.32 -4.37
CA TYR A 64 6.58 -9.62 -4.89
C TYR A 64 7.59 -10.10 -5.93
N GLU A 65 8.04 -11.35 -5.81
CA GLU A 65 9.04 -11.88 -6.75
C GLU A 65 8.80 -13.34 -7.12
N SER A 66 8.85 -13.62 -8.43
CA SER A 66 8.84 -14.98 -8.94
C SER A 66 9.54 -15.07 -10.29
N THR A 67 9.96 -16.29 -10.61
CA THR A 67 10.57 -16.64 -11.89
C THR A 67 9.64 -17.56 -12.67
N ALA A 68 9.61 -17.43 -14.00
CA ALA A 68 8.97 -18.38 -14.90
C ALA A 68 9.91 -18.72 -16.05
N HIS A 69 9.85 -19.97 -16.49
CA HIS A 69 10.66 -20.47 -17.59
C HIS A 69 9.95 -20.25 -18.93
N VAL A 70 10.67 -19.73 -19.93
CA VAL A 70 10.16 -19.57 -21.29
C VAL A 70 10.46 -20.84 -22.08
N THR A 71 9.45 -21.70 -22.25
CA THR A 71 9.58 -22.99 -22.95
C THR A 71 9.27 -22.88 -24.45
N ARG A 72 9.92 -23.71 -25.27
CA ARG A 72 9.51 -24.02 -26.65
C ARG A 72 8.30 -24.96 -26.63
N THR A 73 7.49 -24.89 -27.68
CA THR A 73 6.37 -25.82 -27.90
C THR A 73 6.62 -26.65 -29.16
N ALA A 74 6.14 -27.89 -29.20
CA ALA A 74 6.34 -28.82 -30.31
C ALA A 74 5.66 -28.40 -31.64
N GLU A 75 4.95 -27.28 -31.66
CA GLU A 75 4.35 -26.67 -32.85
C GLU A 75 5.31 -25.65 -33.52
N ASP A 76 6.54 -25.51 -33.00
CA ASP A 76 7.49 -24.45 -33.35
C ASP A 76 8.63 -24.90 -34.29
N ASP A 77 8.54 -26.14 -34.80
CA ASP A 77 9.59 -26.78 -35.59
C ASP A 77 9.46 -26.38 -37.06
N GLU A 78 10.17 -25.33 -37.50
CA GLU A 78 10.81 -25.24 -38.84
C GLU A 78 12.01 -24.26 -38.88
N ASP A 79 12.18 -23.34 -37.91
CA ASP A 79 13.37 -22.47 -37.81
C ASP A 79 14.06 -22.65 -36.44
N GLU A 80 14.87 -23.71 -36.31
CA GLU A 80 15.49 -24.13 -35.05
C GLU A 80 16.58 -23.18 -34.49
N ASN A 81 16.94 -22.12 -35.21
CA ASN A 81 18.27 -21.51 -35.10
C ASN A 81 18.35 -20.05 -34.60
N ALA A 82 17.38 -19.53 -33.85
CA ALA A 82 17.48 -18.12 -33.39
C ALA A 82 16.96 -17.83 -31.98
N TRP A 83 16.66 -18.85 -31.17
CA TRP A 83 16.08 -18.60 -29.85
C TRP A 83 16.24 -19.77 -28.88
N ASP A 84 17.02 -19.55 -27.82
CA ASP A 84 17.17 -20.48 -26.69
C ASP A 84 16.08 -20.26 -25.64
N GLU A 85 15.71 -21.33 -24.92
CA GLU A 85 14.86 -21.24 -23.73
C GLU A 85 15.59 -20.50 -22.61
N TYR A 86 14.85 -19.68 -21.86
CA TYR A 86 15.45 -18.92 -20.77
C TYR A 86 14.46 -18.63 -19.65
N ASP A 87 14.98 -18.29 -18.48
CA ASP A 87 14.18 -17.85 -17.34
C ASP A 87 13.89 -16.35 -17.40
N VAL A 88 12.72 -15.96 -16.93
CA VAL A 88 12.37 -14.57 -16.68
C VAL A 88 11.96 -14.41 -15.23
N ASN A 89 12.69 -13.56 -14.51
CA ASN A 89 12.35 -13.13 -13.17
C ASN A 89 11.55 -11.82 -13.25
N VAL A 90 10.47 -11.77 -12.48
CA VAL A 90 9.61 -10.60 -12.34
C VAL A 90 9.56 -10.23 -10.87
N LYS A 91 10.00 -9.02 -10.57
CA LYS A 91 9.91 -8.36 -9.28
C LYS A 91 8.96 -7.17 -9.40
N ILE A 92 7.93 -7.15 -8.57
CA ILE A 92 6.90 -6.11 -8.52
C ILE A 92 6.96 -5.48 -7.13
N THR A 93 7.09 -4.16 -7.09
CA THR A 93 6.96 -3.37 -5.87
C THR A 93 5.62 -2.68 -5.88
N VAL A 94 4.85 -2.89 -4.82
CA VAL A 94 3.57 -2.25 -4.57
C VAL A 94 3.75 -1.22 -3.46
N ALA A 95 3.35 0.01 -3.74
CA ALA A 95 3.27 1.07 -2.74
C ALA A 95 2.00 1.88 -3.00
N ASP A 96 1.27 2.19 -1.93
CA ASP A 96 0.01 2.94 -1.98
C ASP A 96 -1.01 2.32 -2.93
N GLY A 97 -1.02 0.98 -2.98
CA GLY A 97 -1.90 0.23 -3.86
C GLY A 97 -1.60 0.38 -5.37
N LYS A 98 -0.41 0.86 -5.74
CA LYS A 98 0.04 1.01 -7.14
C LYS A 98 1.29 0.22 -7.42
N PHE A 99 1.50 -0.15 -8.68
CA PHE A 99 2.76 -0.69 -9.15
C PHE A 99 3.82 0.42 -9.14
N SER A 100 4.54 0.57 -8.04
CA SER A 100 5.53 1.63 -7.83
C SER A 100 6.85 1.32 -8.54
N ASP A 101 7.28 0.05 -8.56
CA ASP A 101 8.31 -0.41 -9.49
C ASP A 101 7.98 -1.79 -10.06
N ILE A 102 8.46 -2.03 -11.26
CA ILE A 102 8.40 -3.32 -11.93
C ILE A 102 9.77 -3.57 -12.56
N ALA A 103 10.45 -4.61 -12.09
CA ALA A 103 11.70 -5.09 -12.67
C ALA A 103 11.45 -6.46 -13.30
N VAL A 104 11.65 -6.53 -14.61
CA VAL A 104 11.67 -7.80 -15.34
C VAL A 104 13.13 -8.02 -15.72
N THR A 105 13.69 -9.16 -15.32
CA THR A 105 15.11 -9.49 -15.56
C THR A 105 15.23 -10.86 -16.22
N PRO A 106 16.12 -11.01 -17.21
CA PRO A 106 16.41 -12.31 -17.77
C PRO A 106 17.26 -13.13 -16.78
N GLY A 107 17.05 -14.44 -16.77
CA GLY A 107 17.74 -15.40 -15.92
C GLY A 107 18.52 -16.44 -16.72
N SER A 108 18.57 -17.67 -16.20
CA SER A 108 19.30 -18.78 -16.80
C SER A 108 18.89 -19.02 -18.26
N GLY A 109 19.86 -19.30 -19.13
CA GLY A 109 19.63 -19.59 -20.55
C GLY A 109 19.49 -18.36 -21.46
N TYR A 110 19.44 -17.14 -20.90
CA TYR A 110 19.31 -15.93 -21.72
C TYR A 110 20.56 -15.64 -22.56
N ASN A 111 20.35 -15.35 -23.84
CA ASN A 111 21.39 -15.03 -24.81
C ASN A 111 21.07 -13.73 -25.59
N THR A 112 21.98 -13.33 -26.48
CA THR A 112 21.82 -12.11 -27.30
C THR A 112 20.65 -12.20 -28.28
N GLU A 113 20.33 -13.39 -28.79
CA GLU A 113 19.23 -13.63 -29.72
C GLU A 113 17.87 -13.43 -29.04
N ASN A 114 17.78 -13.74 -27.75
CA ASN A 114 16.58 -13.51 -26.94
C ASN A 114 16.30 -12.02 -26.70
N ALA A 115 17.28 -11.13 -26.87
CA ALA A 115 17.22 -9.74 -26.41
C ALA A 115 16.06 -8.94 -27.03
N THR A 116 15.77 -9.16 -28.31
CA THR A 116 14.68 -8.46 -28.99
C THR A 116 13.31 -8.86 -28.43
N TYR A 117 13.12 -10.15 -28.16
CA TYR A 117 11.88 -10.69 -27.58
C TYR A 117 11.68 -10.20 -26.15
N PHE A 118 12.75 -10.21 -25.36
CA PHE A 118 12.75 -9.70 -24.00
C PHE A 118 12.39 -8.22 -23.94
N LYS A 119 13.07 -7.37 -24.72
CA LYS A 119 12.77 -5.92 -24.77
C LYS A 119 11.31 -5.66 -25.15
N LYS A 120 10.79 -6.36 -26.15
CA LYS A 120 9.37 -6.25 -26.56
C LYS A 120 8.41 -6.58 -25.41
N ALA A 121 8.64 -7.68 -24.70
CA ALA A 121 7.77 -8.14 -23.63
C ALA A 121 7.92 -7.34 -22.32
N ALA A 122 9.11 -6.83 -22.02
CA ALA A 122 9.42 -6.20 -20.74
C ALA A 122 9.39 -4.66 -20.76
N THR A 123 10.15 -4.03 -21.67
CA THR A 123 10.57 -2.62 -21.55
C THR A 123 10.17 -1.70 -22.71
N ASN A 124 9.83 -2.23 -23.88
CA ASN A 124 9.30 -1.43 -24.99
C ASN A 124 7.91 -0.88 -24.64
N SER A 125 7.36 0.02 -25.46
CA SER A 125 6.08 0.72 -25.23
C SER A 125 4.84 -0.16 -25.01
N LYS A 126 4.90 -1.45 -25.39
CA LYS A 126 3.86 -2.46 -25.14
C LYS A 126 4.22 -3.45 -24.02
N GLY A 127 5.46 -3.38 -23.53
CA GLY A 127 6.00 -4.29 -22.53
C GLY A 127 5.38 -4.10 -21.16
N PHE A 128 5.49 -5.15 -20.36
CA PHE A 128 4.87 -5.30 -19.05
C PHE A 128 5.15 -4.11 -18.11
N LYS A 129 6.42 -3.71 -17.95
CA LYS A 129 6.80 -2.56 -17.11
C LYS A 129 6.09 -1.30 -17.58
N THR A 130 6.18 -0.98 -18.88
CA THR A 130 5.66 0.29 -19.41
C THR A 130 4.14 0.42 -19.35
N LYS A 131 3.42 -0.70 -19.38
CA LYS A 131 1.95 -0.70 -19.38
C LYS A 131 1.36 -0.66 -17.98
N LEU A 132 2.08 -1.18 -16.99
CA LEU A 132 1.55 -1.36 -15.64
C LEU A 132 2.16 -0.42 -14.61
N LEU A 133 3.37 0.12 -14.83
CA LEU A 133 3.98 1.06 -13.89
C LEU A 133 3.05 2.25 -13.61
N GLY A 134 2.82 2.53 -12.33
CA GLY A 134 1.92 3.58 -11.84
C GLY A 134 0.42 3.26 -11.90
N LYS A 135 0.01 2.12 -12.48
CA LYS A 135 -1.39 1.66 -12.40
C LYS A 135 -1.66 1.02 -11.03
N ASP A 136 -2.94 0.87 -10.72
CA ASP A 136 -3.38 0.18 -9.51
C ASP A 136 -2.86 -1.27 -9.51
N ALA A 137 -2.29 -1.70 -8.40
CA ALA A 137 -1.63 -2.98 -8.25
C ALA A 137 -2.67 -4.10 -8.07
N THR A 138 -3.42 -4.42 -9.12
CA THR A 138 -4.47 -5.45 -9.09
C THR A 138 -4.09 -6.65 -9.95
N ILE A 139 -4.58 -7.83 -9.56
CA ILE A 139 -4.46 -9.05 -10.38
C ILE A 139 -5.13 -8.83 -11.75
N GLU A 140 -6.27 -8.14 -11.78
CA GLU A 140 -6.98 -7.80 -13.01
C GLU A 140 -6.11 -6.97 -13.97
N ASN A 141 -5.33 -6.00 -13.48
CA ASN A 141 -4.43 -5.23 -14.34
C ASN A 141 -3.30 -6.10 -14.92
N ILE A 142 -2.79 -7.06 -14.15
CA ILE A 142 -1.80 -8.05 -14.64
C ILE A 142 -2.44 -8.96 -15.70
N GLU A 143 -3.66 -9.46 -15.44
CA GLU A 143 -4.41 -10.31 -16.37
C GLU A 143 -4.88 -9.57 -17.62
N GLY A 144 -5.16 -8.28 -17.50
CA GLY A 144 -5.59 -7.40 -18.58
C GLY A 144 -4.44 -6.95 -19.50
N TRP A 145 -3.18 -7.16 -19.11
CA TRP A 145 -2.05 -6.88 -19.99
C TRP A 145 -2.07 -7.79 -21.22
N ASP A 146 -2.01 -7.14 -22.39
CA ASP A 146 -2.01 -7.77 -23.70
C ASP A 146 -0.66 -8.40 -24.05
N ILE A 147 -0.71 -9.56 -24.69
CA ILE A 147 0.47 -10.31 -25.08
C ILE A 147 1.12 -9.66 -26.30
N VAL A 148 2.42 -9.36 -26.21
CA VAL A 148 3.12 -8.61 -27.26
C VAL A 148 3.39 -9.51 -28.47
N SER A 149 2.84 -9.12 -29.63
CA SER A 149 3.08 -9.82 -30.89
C SER A 149 4.57 -9.88 -31.23
N GLY A 150 5.03 -11.07 -31.62
CA GLY A 150 6.45 -11.33 -31.87
C GLY A 150 7.30 -11.43 -30.60
N ALA A 151 6.68 -11.58 -29.42
CA ALA A 151 7.30 -11.94 -28.15
C ALA A 151 6.37 -12.80 -27.27
N THR A 152 5.43 -13.53 -27.88
CA THR A 152 4.34 -14.26 -27.23
C THR A 152 4.82 -15.16 -26.08
N ARG A 153 5.89 -15.94 -26.30
CA ARG A 153 6.43 -16.87 -25.28
C ARG A 153 6.94 -16.12 -24.07
N THR A 154 7.79 -15.12 -24.29
CA THR A 154 8.33 -14.27 -23.22
C THR A 154 7.22 -13.51 -22.48
N SER A 155 6.25 -12.95 -23.21
CA SER A 155 5.11 -12.26 -22.59
C SER A 155 4.28 -13.21 -21.71
N ASN A 156 4.03 -14.45 -22.15
CA ASN A 156 3.33 -15.45 -21.32
C ASN A 156 4.12 -15.80 -20.07
N ALA A 157 5.44 -15.97 -20.17
CA ALA A 157 6.29 -16.24 -19.01
C ALA A 157 6.30 -15.06 -18.02
N VAL A 158 6.46 -13.82 -18.50
CA VAL A 158 6.38 -12.61 -17.67
C VAL A 158 5.05 -12.54 -16.92
N LYS A 159 3.93 -12.75 -17.62
CA LYS A 159 2.60 -12.75 -17.02
C LYS A 159 2.44 -13.87 -15.99
N THR A 160 2.94 -15.06 -16.30
CA THR A 160 2.91 -16.21 -15.38
C THR A 160 3.75 -15.94 -14.13
N ALA A 161 4.96 -15.41 -14.29
CA ALA A 161 5.82 -15.03 -13.18
C ALA A 161 5.16 -13.96 -12.30
N ALA A 162 4.58 -12.92 -12.89
CA ALA A 162 3.86 -11.88 -12.17
C ALA A 162 2.70 -12.45 -11.34
N LEU A 163 1.83 -13.26 -11.96
CA LEU A 163 0.70 -13.89 -11.26
C LEU A 163 1.16 -14.88 -10.18
N ALA A 164 2.27 -15.59 -10.39
CA ALA A 164 2.84 -16.49 -9.40
C ALA A 164 3.44 -15.70 -8.22
N ALA A 165 4.06 -14.55 -8.48
CA ALA A 165 4.61 -13.68 -7.46
C ALA A 165 3.49 -13.16 -6.53
N THR A 166 2.35 -12.73 -7.09
CA THR A 166 1.20 -12.24 -6.32
C THR A 166 0.47 -13.34 -5.54
N GLN A 167 0.65 -14.61 -5.90
CA GLN A 167 0.07 -15.75 -5.19
C GLN A 167 0.92 -16.25 -4.01
N LYS A 168 2.18 -15.80 -3.88
CA LYS A 168 3.00 -16.12 -2.71
C LYS A 168 2.47 -15.34 -1.50
N ALA A 169 2.20 -16.07 -0.41
CA ALA A 169 1.36 -15.63 0.71
C ALA A 169 1.94 -14.49 1.59
N THR A 170 3.15 -14.01 1.35
CA THR A 170 3.76 -12.92 2.12
C THR A 170 4.72 -12.12 1.23
N PRO A 171 4.37 -10.89 0.82
CA PRO A 171 5.34 -9.99 0.20
C PRO A 171 6.45 -9.66 1.21
N THR A 172 7.63 -9.31 0.71
CA THR A 172 8.66 -8.72 1.58
C THR A 172 8.25 -7.28 1.87
N PRO A 173 8.04 -6.88 3.14
CA PRO A 173 7.65 -5.51 3.47
C PRO A 173 8.71 -4.53 2.98
N GLU A 174 8.28 -3.42 2.38
CA GLU A 174 9.21 -2.33 2.07
C GLU A 174 9.61 -1.64 3.38
N ALA A 175 10.88 -1.24 3.49
CA ALA A 175 11.32 -0.46 4.63
C ALA A 175 10.76 0.97 4.53
N VAL A 176 9.77 1.29 5.37
CA VAL A 176 9.22 2.65 5.47
C VAL A 176 10.16 3.53 6.28
N ASP A 177 10.60 4.66 5.72
CA ASP A 177 11.44 5.65 6.40
C ASP A 177 10.56 6.59 7.24
N THR A 178 10.69 6.46 8.56
CA THR A 178 9.94 7.27 9.54
C THR A 178 10.73 8.43 10.13
N THR A 179 12.02 8.59 9.78
CA THR A 179 12.94 9.51 10.45
C THR A 179 12.42 10.96 10.45
N ALA A 180 11.89 11.41 9.31
CA ALA A 180 11.36 12.76 9.15
C ALA A 180 10.06 12.99 9.93
N LEU A 181 9.20 11.97 10.02
CA LEU A 181 7.95 12.03 10.78
C LEU A 181 8.23 12.05 12.29
N GLU A 182 9.16 11.23 12.77
CA GLU A 182 9.59 11.20 14.17
C GLU A 182 10.12 12.58 14.61
N LYS A 183 10.95 13.21 13.77
CA LYS A 183 11.43 14.57 14.02
C LYS A 183 10.28 15.58 14.09
N ALA A 184 9.35 15.54 13.15
CA ALA A 184 8.21 16.47 13.13
C ALA A 184 7.31 16.31 14.37
N ILE A 185 7.10 15.06 14.83
CA ILE A 185 6.36 14.78 16.08
C ILE A 185 7.10 15.40 17.27
N ALA A 186 8.41 15.17 17.40
CA ALA A 186 9.20 15.72 18.50
C ALA A 186 9.19 17.27 18.51
N ASP A 187 9.33 17.90 17.33
CA ASP A 187 9.28 19.36 17.19
C ASP A 187 7.90 19.91 17.59
N ALA A 188 6.82 19.23 17.24
CA ALA A 188 5.45 19.63 17.59
C ALA A 188 5.14 19.40 19.08
N GLU A 189 5.65 18.32 19.69
CA GLU A 189 5.50 18.04 21.12
C GLU A 189 6.28 19.03 22.01
N ALA A 190 7.33 19.67 21.48
CA ALA A 190 8.06 20.70 22.19
C ALA A 190 7.29 22.04 22.30
N LEU A 191 6.20 22.21 21.54
CA LEU A 191 5.36 23.40 21.58
C LEU A 191 4.51 23.43 22.85
N LYS A 192 4.19 24.63 23.33
CA LYS A 192 3.40 24.82 24.57
C LYS A 192 2.00 25.30 24.22
N GLU A 193 0.99 24.54 24.65
CA GLU A 193 -0.42 24.87 24.48
C GLU A 193 -0.77 26.30 24.87
N ALA A 194 -0.22 26.77 26.00
CA ALA A 194 -0.50 28.09 26.55
C ALA A 194 -0.08 29.26 25.64
N ASP A 195 0.82 29.03 24.69
CA ASP A 195 1.31 30.07 23.77
C ASP A 195 0.35 30.30 22.58
N TYR A 196 -0.67 29.45 22.42
CA TYR A 196 -1.53 29.40 21.24
C TYR A 196 -3.03 29.43 21.57
N THR A 197 -3.85 29.78 20.58
CA THR A 197 -5.31 29.72 20.71
C THR A 197 -5.79 28.26 20.79
N ALA A 198 -6.86 28.01 21.53
CA ALA A 198 -7.43 26.68 21.70
C ALA A 198 -7.78 26.00 20.36
N ASP A 199 -8.32 26.77 19.40
CA ASP A 199 -8.71 26.24 18.09
C ASP A 199 -7.49 25.80 17.25
N SER A 200 -6.45 26.63 17.19
CA SER A 200 -5.23 26.29 16.42
C SER A 200 -4.43 25.17 17.09
N TRP A 201 -4.45 25.10 18.42
CA TRP A 201 -3.82 24.02 19.17
C TRP A 201 -4.54 22.67 18.98
N LYS A 202 -5.88 22.67 18.97
CA LYS A 202 -6.68 21.46 18.73
C LYS A 202 -6.40 20.84 17.36
N ALA A 203 -6.12 21.66 16.34
CA ALA A 203 -5.70 21.19 15.03
C ALA A 203 -4.35 20.44 15.09
N VAL A 204 -3.37 20.98 15.84
CA VAL A 204 -2.07 20.31 16.08
C VAL A 204 -2.23 19.01 16.83
N GLN A 205 -3.07 18.95 17.88
CA GLN A 205 -3.32 17.71 18.62
C GLN A 205 -3.91 16.59 17.75
N THR A 206 -4.83 16.97 16.86
CA THR A 206 -5.44 16.04 15.90
C THR A 206 -4.39 15.50 14.93
N ALA A 207 -3.55 16.39 14.37
CA ALA A 207 -2.47 16.01 13.47
C ALA A 207 -1.38 15.17 14.16
N LEU A 208 -1.05 15.47 15.43
CA LEU A 208 -0.12 14.68 16.24
C LEU A 208 -0.64 13.25 16.47
N THR A 209 -1.94 13.11 16.71
CA THR A 209 -2.56 11.80 16.88
C THR A 209 -2.45 10.99 15.58
N ALA A 210 -2.80 11.59 14.44
CA ALA A 210 -2.67 10.96 13.12
C ALA A 210 -1.21 10.60 12.79
N ALA A 211 -0.26 11.49 13.10
CA ALA A 211 1.18 11.27 12.93
C ALA A 211 1.69 10.07 13.75
N LYS A 212 1.31 9.97 15.02
CA LYS A 212 1.66 8.82 15.87
C LYS A 212 1.04 7.51 15.39
N SER A 213 -0.20 7.55 14.91
CA SER A 213 -0.85 6.39 14.31
C SER A 213 -0.11 5.93 13.05
N ALA A 214 0.23 6.84 12.14
CA ALA A 214 1.01 6.53 10.94
C ALA A 214 2.40 5.98 11.28
N LEU A 215 3.06 6.53 12.30
CA LEU A 215 4.36 6.06 12.79
C LEU A 215 4.30 4.64 13.36
N SER A 216 3.22 4.31 14.07
CA SER A 216 3.04 2.98 14.65
C SER A 216 2.63 1.95 13.61
N ALA A 217 1.79 2.34 12.65
CA ALA A 217 1.25 1.45 11.64
C ALA A 217 2.27 1.15 10.53
N LYS A 218 3.06 2.16 10.12
CA LYS A 218 4.06 2.06 9.06
C LYS A 218 3.50 1.39 7.78
N GLU A 219 2.27 1.76 7.45
CA GLU A 219 1.51 1.17 6.34
C GLU A 219 2.22 1.40 5.01
N SER A 220 2.66 2.64 4.75
CA SER A 220 3.37 3.00 3.53
C SER A 220 4.18 4.30 3.72
N GLN A 221 5.10 4.58 2.79
CA GLN A 221 5.86 5.83 2.79
C GLN A 221 4.96 7.06 2.58
N SER A 222 3.97 6.98 1.68
CA SER A 222 3.04 8.10 1.45
C SER A 222 2.14 8.36 2.64
N ALA A 223 1.72 7.32 3.39
CA ALA A 223 0.97 7.51 4.63
C ALA A 223 1.81 8.27 5.67
N VAL A 224 3.10 7.90 5.80
CA VAL A 224 4.06 8.61 6.67
C VAL A 224 4.30 10.04 6.21
N ASP A 225 4.49 10.27 4.92
CA ASP A 225 4.72 11.61 4.35
C ASP A 225 3.48 12.50 4.44
N THR A 226 2.29 11.96 4.17
CA THR A 226 1.01 12.65 4.32
C THR A 226 0.79 13.06 5.77
N ALA A 227 1.05 12.17 6.73
CA ALA A 227 0.92 12.48 8.14
C ALA A 227 1.91 13.56 8.59
N LYS A 228 3.16 13.50 8.10
CA LYS A 228 4.18 14.52 8.32
C LYS A 228 3.75 15.88 7.77
N ASP A 229 3.24 15.92 6.54
CA ASP A 229 2.81 17.16 5.88
C ASP A 229 1.57 17.76 6.55
N ALA A 230 0.63 16.93 6.99
CA ALA A 230 -0.52 17.35 7.79
C ALA A 230 -0.08 17.97 9.13
N LEU A 231 0.87 17.33 9.83
CA LEU A 231 1.44 17.86 11.08
C LEU A 231 2.16 19.19 10.85
N ASN A 232 3.02 19.27 9.83
CA ASN A 232 3.72 20.51 9.47
C ASN A 232 2.75 21.64 9.11
N THR A 233 1.66 21.32 8.43
CA THR A 233 0.61 22.29 8.08
C THR A 233 -0.11 22.79 9.32
N ALA A 234 -0.48 21.89 10.25
CA ALA A 234 -1.11 22.26 11.51
C ALA A 234 -0.20 23.15 12.36
N VAL A 235 1.10 22.81 12.46
CA VAL A 235 2.10 23.61 13.19
C VAL A 235 2.27 24.99 12.56
N LYS A 236 2.33 25.10 11.22
CA LYS A 236 2.38 26.40 10.52
C LYS A 236 1.10 27.22 10.70
N GLY A 237 -0.04 26.56 10.92
CA GLY A 237 -1.34 27.18 11.16
C GLY A 237 -1.56 27.64 12.60
N LEU A 238 -0.58 27.49 13.49
CA LEU A 238 -0.70 27.94 14.88
C LEU A 238 -0.87 29.45 14.99
N VAL A 239 -1.85 29.86 15.80
CA VAL A 239 -2.16 31.27 16.09
C VAL A 239 -1.82 31.54 17.54
N LYS A 240 -0.99 32.55 17.80
CA LYS A 240 -0.59 32.91 19.17
C LYS A 240 -1.80 33.30 20.01
N ALA A 241 -1.83 32.85 21.25
CA ALA A 241 -2.82 33.30 22.22
C ALA A 241 -2.70 34.83 22.40
N PRO A 242 -3.82 35.54 22.62
CA PRO A 242 -3.74 36.95 23.01
C PRO A 242 -2.94 37.03 24.30
N THR A 243 -1.86 37.81 24.29
CA THR A 243 -1.14 38.14 25.52
C THR A 243 -2.16 38.70 26.49
N PRO A 244 -2.25 38.23 27.75
CA PRO A 244 -3.04 38.91 28.74
C PRO A 244 -2.42 40.30 28.89
N THR A 245 -2.99 41.28 28.20
CA THR A 245 -2.76 42.68 28.48
C THR A 245 -3.03 42.79 29.96
N ALA A 246 -1.98 43.09 30.73
CA ALA A 246 -2.14 43.49 32.11
C ALA A 246 -3.10 44.67 32.07
N THR A 247 -4.38 44.40 32.32
CA THR A 247 -5.34 45.42 32.69
C THR A 247 -4.75 46.01 33.95
N ARG A 248 -3.99 47.09 33.79
CA ARG A 248 -3.67 48.06 34.83
C ARG A 248 -5.03 48.33 35.46
N GLN A 249 -5.29 47.71 36.61
CA GLN A 249 -6.46 48.01 37.40
C GLN A 249 -6.45 49.53 37.54
N GLN A 250 -7.37 50.20 36.84
CA GLN A 250 -7.79 51.50 37.26
C GLN A 250 -8.20 51.28 38.71
N ARG A 251 -7.38 51.78 39.63
CA ARG A 251 -7.78 52.00 41.01
C ARG A 251 -9.10 52.75 40.94
N GLN A 252 -10.21 52.04 41.13
CA GLN A 252 -11.43 52.69 41.52
C GLN A 252 -11.10 53.46 42.80
N PRO A 253 -11.39 54.78 42.91
CA PRO A 253 -11.29 55.45 44.18
C PRO A 253 -12.22 54.72 45.14
N GLN A 254 -11.69 54.21 46.25
CA GLN A 254 -12.54 53.62 47.28
C GLN A 254 -13.62 54.63 47.67
N PRO A 255 -14.91 54.26 47.69
CA PRO A 255 -15.91 55.13 48.28
C PRO A 255 -15.55 55.27 49.76
N GLN A 256 -15.31 56.51 50.21
CA GLN A 256 -15.01 56.80 51.60
C GLN A 256 -16.06 56.12 52.48
N ARG A 257 -15.62 55.18 53.32
CA ARG A 257 -16.48 54.56 54.33
C ARG A 257 -16.99 55.68 55.23
N ARG A 258 -18.28 56.02 55.12
CA ARG A 258 -18.93 56.89 56.09
C ARG A 258 -18.68 56.31 57.49
N PRO A 259 -18.24 57.11 58.48
CA PRO A 259 -18.09 56.62 59.84
C PRO A 259 -19.45 56.14 60.34
N ARG A 260 -19.49 54.93 60.92
CA ARG A 260 -20.69 54.39 61.58
C ARG A 260 -21.08 55.34 62.73
N PRO A 261 -22.38 55.62 62.93
CA PRO A 261 -22.81 56.50 64.01
C PRO A 261 -22.48 55.85 65.37
N ARG A 262 -21.81 56.61 66.24
CA ARG A 262 -21.56 56.22 67.63
C ARG A 262 -22.88 56.30 68.38
N LEU A 263 -23.51 55.16 68.66
CA LEU A 263 -24.62 55.07 69.60
C LEU A 263 -24.14 55.59 70.96
N GLN A 264 -24.59 56.78 71.37
CA GLN A 264 -24.48 57.24 72.75
C GLN A 264 -25.70 56.72 73.51
N LEU A 265 -25.49 55.69 74.32
CA LEU A 265 -26.39 55.33 75.41
C LEU A 265 -26.18 56.32 76.57
N SER A 266 -27.21 57.13 76.87
CA SER A 266 -27.43 57.83 78.15
C SER A 266 -28.95 58.07 78.25
N ARG A 267 -29.79 57.22 78.87
CA ARG A 267 -30.05 56.97 80.30
C ARG A 267 -30.32 58.25 81.15
N TRP A 268 -31.62 58.47 81.41
CA TRP A 268 -32.34 59.04 82.58
C TRP A 268 -32.52 60.57 82.86
N LEU A 269 -33.80 60.87 83.15
CA LEU A 269 -34.39 61.53 84.36
C LEU A 269 -34.89 62.99 84.30
N THR A 270 -36.11 63.16 84.87
CA THR A 270 -36.76 64.34 85.50
C THR A 270 -37.11 65.53 84.59
N PHE A 271 -38.26 66.21 84.73
CA PHE A 271 -39.20 66.42 85.85
C PHE A 271 -40.61 66.62 85.28
#